data_AF-A0AAE1U419-F1
#
_entry.id   AF-A0AAE1U419-F1
#
_cell.length_a   1.000
_cell.length_b   1.000
_cell.length_c   1.000
_cell.angle_alpha   90.00
_cell.angle_beta   90.00
_cell.angle_gamma   90.00
#
_symmetry.space_group_name_H-M   'P 1'
#
loop_
_entity.id
_entity.type
_entity.pdbx_description
1 polymer ?
#
loop_
_entity_poly.entity_id
_entity_poly.type
_entity_poly.pdbx_seq_one_letter_code
_entity_poly.pdbx_strand_id
1 'polypeptide(L)'
;MGSKRTSGLATGHPPGAHQLGFQMSGTRSKHVEYTTPSDNLFGNKDPNGNWTGILGLTQTMEVDLTGTAMMLDLERWKDFSVSVPLRSYDREIVYIRPVLEADLTGFIRPYTPLVWCLVLVTLLVVWVTLWVTQHHQADLTKHRP
;
A
#
# COMPACT_ATOMS: atom_id res chain seq x y z
N MET A 1 -26.84 -17.45 18.24
CA MET A 1 -25.55 -18.17 18.05
C MET A 1 -24.48 -17.38 18.80
N GLY A 2 -23.77 -18.01 19.74
CA GLY A 2 -23.19 -17.36 20.92
C GLY A 2 -22.06 -16.36 20.66
N SER A 3 -22.22 -15.15 21.20
CA SER A 3 -21.14 -14.18 21.42
C SER A 3 -20.12 -14.76 22.39
N LYS A 4 -18.84 -14.71 22.04
CA LYS A 4 -17.74 -15.13 22.92
C LYS A 4 -17.55 -14.06 24.00
N ARG A 5 -18.23 -14.24 25.13
CA ARG A 5 -18.02 -13.44 26.34
C ARG A 5 -16.70 -13.85 26.98
N THR A 6 -15.72 -12.98 26.92
CA THR A 6 -14.46 -13.16 27.67
C THR A 6 -14.58 -12.38 28.97
N SER A 7 -15.10 -13.02 30.03
CA SER A 7 -14.97 -12.51 31.39
C SER A 7 -13.54 -12.70 31.85
N GLY A 8 -12.65 -11.80 31.42
CA GLY A 8 -11.30 -11.69 31.94
C GLY A 8 -11.23 -10.52 32.90
N LEU A 9 -11.15 -10.81 34.21
CA LEU A 9 -10.54 -9.88 35.16
C LEU A 9 -9.14 -9.61 34.61
N ALA A 10 -8.89 -8.41 34.09
CA ALA A 10 -7.63 -8.05 33.45
C ALA A 10 -6.51 -7.98 34.51
N THR A 11 -6.00 -9.14 34.92
CA THR A 11 -4.81 -9.31 35.77
C THR A 11 -3.54 -9.44 34.94
N GLY A 12 -3.64 -9.33 33.61
CA GLY A 12 -2.52 -9.27 32.67
C GLY A 12 -2.62 -8.03 31.79
N HIS A 13 -1.47 -7.42 31.50
CA HIS A 13 -1.34 -6.28 30.60
C HIS A 13 -1.99 -6.59 29.23
N PRO A 14 -3.10 -5.95 28.85
CA PRO A 14 -3.79 -6.32 27.63
C PRO A 14 -3.02 -5.80 26.41
N PRO A 15 -2.88 -6.57 25.33
CA PRO A 15 -2.06 -6.19 24.19
C PRO A 15 -2.64 -4.94 23.49
N GLY A 16 -1.81 -3.91 23.32
CA GLY A 16 -2.09 -2.75 22.48
C GLY A 16 -3.36 -1.96 22.85
N ALA A 17 -4.30 -1.83 21.91
CA ALA A 17 -5.44 -0.90 21.93
C ALA A 17 -6.36 -1.00 23.16
N HIS A 18 -6.30 -2.10 23.91
CA HIS A 18 -7.03 -2.28 25.17
C HIS A 18 -6.43 -1.53 26.36
N GLN A 19 -5.22 -0.98 26.24
CA GLN A 19 -4.56 -0.21 27.30
C GLN A 19 -5.37 1.03 27.72
N LEU A 20 -6.03 1.71 26.78
CA LEU A 20 -6.85 2.88 27.10
C LEU A 20 -8.05 2.50 27.97
N GLY A 21 -8.75 1.41 27.62
CA GLY A 21 -9.87 0.89 28.41
C GLY A 21 -9.44 0.43 29.81
N PHE A 22 -8.28 -0.22 29.91
CA PHE A 22 -7.68 -0.61 31.19
C PHE A 22 -7.32 0.60 32.06
N GLN A 23 -6.70 1.64 31.50
CA GLN A 23 -6.35 2.86 32.23
C GLN A 23 -7.59 3.63 32.69
N MET A 24 -8.64 3.70 31.85
CA MET A 24 -9.92 4.30 32.24
C MET A 24 -10.61 3.52 33.37
N SER A 25 -10.57 2.19 33.34
CA SER A 25 -11.12 1.34 34.41
C SER A 25 -10.31 1.43 35.71
N GLY A 26 -8.98 1.56 35.63
CA GLY A 26 -8.12 1.70 36.81
C GLY A 26 -8.26 3.04 37.55
N THR A 27 -8.65 4.11 36.85
CA THR A 27 -8.81 5.46 37.47
C THR A 27 -10.14 5.65 38.19
N ARG A 28 -11.15 4.82 37.90
CA ARG A 28 -12.45 4.84 38.57
C ARG A 28 -12.89 3.39 38.78
N SER A 29 -12.83 2.86 40.00
CA SER A 29 -13.23 1.48 40.37
C SER A 29 -14.53 1.02 39.71
N LYS A 30 -14.45 0.49 38.49
CA LYS A 30 -15.56 0.03 37.68
C LYS A 30 -15.17 -1.28 37.01
N HIS A 31 -16.03 -2.27 37.15
CA HIS A 31 -15.92 -3.53 36.42
C HIS A 31 -16.24 -3.28 34.96
N VAL A 32 -15.32 -3.67 34.07
CA VAL A 32 -15.49 -3.58 32.62
C VAL A 32 -15.52 -4.99 32.07
N GLU A 33 -16.58 -5.32 31.33
CA GLU A 33 -16.67 -6.54 30.55
C GLU A 33 -16.47 -6.19 29.07
N TYR A 34 -15.63 -6.95 28.39
CA TYR A 34 -15.38 -6.78 26.98
C TYR A 34 -16.18 -7.81 26.18
N THR A 35 -16.92 -7.33 25.19
CA THR A 35 -17.61 -8.17 24.22
C THR A 35 -17.16 -7.79 22.82
N THR A 36 -17.24 -8.75 21.91
CA THR A 36 -16.98 -8.56 20.49
C THR A 36 -18.25 -8.90 19.71
N PRO A 37 -18.61 -8.11 18.68
CA PRO A 37 -19.78 -8.42 17.87
C PRO A 37 -19.50 -9.67 17.04
N SER A 38 -20.55 -10.46 16.79
CA SER A 38 -20.43 -11.74 16.07
C SER A 38 -19.99 -11.58 14.61
N ASP A 39 -20.25 -10.42 14.01
CA ASP A 39 -19.89 -10.09 12.62
C ASP A 39 -18.47 -9.50 12.50
N ASN A 40 -17.84 -9.14 13.62
CA ASN A 40 -16.52 -8.51 13.67
C ASN A 40 -16.40 -7.23 12.81
N LEU A 41 -17.51 -6.48 12.66
CA LEU A 41 -17.56 -5.23 11.90
C LEU A 41 -17.64 -4.02 12.84
N PHE A 42 -17.15 -2.86 12.38
CA PHE A 42 -17.35 -1.60 13.12
C PHE A 42 -18.82 -1.17 13.11
N GLY A 43 -19.46 -1.28 11.94
CA GLY A 43 -20.87 -0.97 11.73
C GLY A 43 -21.11 -0.07 10.54
N ASN A 44 -22.08 -0.47 9.72
CA ASN A 44 -22.65 0.31 8.63
C ASN A 44 -24.14 0.52 8.87
N LYS A 45 -24.66 1.64 8.39
CA LYS A 45 -26.09 1.96 8.47
C LYS A 45 -26.83 1.24 7.36
N ASP A 46 -27.81 0.44 7.74
CA ASP A 46 -28.74 -0.21 6.83
C ASP A 46 -29.76 0.82 6.29
N PRO A 47 -30.40 0.56 5.15
CA PRO A 47 -31.47 1.42 4.62
C PRO A 47 -32.62 1.65 5.60
N ASN A 48 -32.82 0.72 6.54
CA ASN A 48 -33.84 0.79 7.58
C ASN A 48 -33.44 1.71 8.75
N GLY A 49 -32.22 2.26 8.74
CA GLY A 49 -31.69 3.13 9.80
C GLY A 49 -31.04 2.39 10.98
N ASN A 50 -30.99 1.06 10.93
CA ASN A 50 -30.27 0.25 11.93
C ASN A 50 -28.78 0.20 11.62
N TRP A 51 -27.97 0.04 12.66
CA TRP A 51 -26.53 -0.15 12.54
C TRP A 51 -26.16 -1.61 12.73
N THR A 52 -25.16 -2.06 11.97
CA THR A 52 -24.52 -3.38 12.13
C THR A 52 -23.27 -3.27 13.02
N GLY A 53 -22.59 -4.38 13.29
CA GLY A 53 -21.30 -4.35 13.99
C GLY A 53 -21.36 -3.86 15.44
N ILE A 54 -20.25 -3.28 15.87
CA ILE A 54 -20.10 -2.66 17.20
C ILE A 54 -21.17 -1.57 17.40
N LEU A 55 -21.40 -0.72 16.39
CA LEU A 55 -22.39 0.36 16.46
C LEU A 55 -23.82 -0.17 16.62
N GLY A 56 -24.14 -1.32 16.01
CA GLY A 56 -25.42 -1.99 16.23
C GLY A 56 -25.64 -2.38 17.68
N LEU A 57 -24.62 -2.99 18.33
CA LEU A 57 -24.68 -3.34 19.75
C LEU A 57 -24.83 -2.11 20.65
N THR A 58 -24.22 -0.98 20.27
CA THR A 58 -24.38 0.28 21.00
C THR A 58 -25.79 0.86 20.80
N GLN A 59 -26.35 0.76 19.59
CA GLN A 59 -27.70 1.23 19.29
C GLN A 59 -28.76 0.40 20.04
N THR A 60 -28.58 -0.92 20.16
CA THR A 60 -29.48 -1.81 20.90
C THR A 60 -29.25 -1.82 22.41
N MET A 61 -28.30 -1.02 22.90
CA MET A 61 -27.90 -0.96 24.32
C MET A 61 -27.40 -2.30 24.89
N GLU A 62 -26.85 -3.17 24.05
CA GLU A 62 -26.13 -4.37 24.52
C GLU A 62 -24.71 -4.03 25.01
N VAL A 63 -24.19 -2.88 24.59
CA VAL A 63 -22.90 -2.33 25.01
C VAL A 63 -23.04 -0.86 25.36
N ASP A 64 -22.54 -0.47 26.53
CA ASP A 64 -22.63 0.92 27.02
C ASP A 64 -21.67 1.89 26.33
N LEU A 65 -20.49 1.40 25.91
CA LEU A 65 -19.45 2.23 25.30
C LEU A 65 -18.55 1.45 24.35
N THR A 66 -18.07 2.12 23.31
CA THR A 66 -17.13 1.57 22.34
C THR A 66 -15.77 2.23 22.52
N GLY A 67 -14.75 1.45 22.88
CA GLY A 67 -13.37 1.92 23.04
C GLY A 67 -12.45 1.66 21.84
N THR A 68 -13.02 1.28 20.69
CA THR A 68 -12.23 0.90 19.51
C THR A 68 -11.76 2.12 18.72
N ALA A 69 -10.61 2.00 18.06
CA ALA A 69 -10.14 3.01 17.12
C ALA A 69 -10.97 2.92 15.84
N MET A 70 -12.00 3.75 15.75
CA MET A 70 -12.85 3.86 14.55
C MET A 70 -12.77 5.25 13.94
N MET A 71 -12.89 5.30 12.62
CA MET A 71 -13.05 6.55 11.90
C MET A 71 -14.47 7.08 12.09
N LEU A 72 -14.59 8.38 12.34
CA LEU A 72 -15.87 9.06 12.47
C LEU A 72 -16.26 9.65 11.12
N ASP A 73 -17.43 9.26 10.65
CA ASP A 73 -18.09 9.88 9.51
C ASP A 73 -19.28 10.73 9.99
N LEU A 74 -19.87 11.49 9.07
CA LEU A 74 -21.00 12.36 9.38
C LEU A 74 -22.27 11.58 9.77
N GLU A 75 -22.44 10.35 9.28
CA GLU A 75 -23.63 9.54 9.58
C GLU A 75 -23.57 9.01 11.01
N ARG A 76 -22.41 8.51 11.44
CA ARG A 76 -22.12 8.08 12.80
C ARG A 76 -22.26 9.22 13.78
N TRP A 77 -21.81 10.43 13.41
CA TRP A 77 -21.91 11.61 14.27
C TRP A 77 -23.36 12.07 14.53
N LYS A 78 -24.30 11.74 13.62
CA LYS A 78 -25.72 12.09 13.80
C LYS A 78 -26.41 11.19 14.80
N ASP A 79 -26.07 9.91 14.82
CA ASP A 79 -26.76 8.90 15.62
C ASP A 79 -26.05 8.60 16.95
N PHE A 80 -24.74 8.84 17.05
CA PHE A 80 -23.93 8.53 18.22
C PHE A 80 -23.21 9.75 18.79
N SER A 81 -23.23 9.87 20.11
CA SER A 81 -22.41 10.85 20.83
C SER A 81 -20.98 10.34 20.96
N VAL A 82 -20.02 11.10 20.44
CA VAL A 82 -18.60 10.74 20.50
C VAL A 82 -17.87 11.67 21.48
N SER A 83 -16.85 11.14 22.14
CA SER A 83 -15.93 11.95 22.94
C SER A 83 -15.04 12.83 22.06
N VAL A 84 -14.12 13.58 22.68
CA VAL A 84 -13.11 14.32 21.93
C VAL A 84 -12.25 13.36 21.09
N PRO A 85 -11.94 13.70 19.83
CA PRO A 85 -11.13 12.84 18.98
C PRO A 85 -9.75 12.66 19.61
N LEU A 86 -9.41 11.42 19.96
CA LEU A 86 -8.14 11.07 20.59
C LEU A 86 -6.97 11.15 19.60
N ARG A 87 -7.25 10.96 18.30
CA ARG A 87 -6.27 11.02 17.23
C ARG A 87 -6.94 11.40 15.90
N SER A 88 -6.30 12.30 15.17
CA SER A 88 -6.65 12.61 13.78
C SER A 88 -5.83 11.72 12.85
N TYR A 89 -6.47 11.16 11.83
CA TYR A 89 -5.83 10.38 10.77
C TYR A 89 -6.07 11.07 9.44
N ASP A 90 -4.98 11.31 8.71
CA ASP A 90 -5.06 11.76 7.33
C ASP A 90 -5.19 10.55 6.39
N ARG A 91 -5.87 10.74 5.26
CA ARG A 91 -5.98 9.70 4.23
C ARG A 91 -4.72 9.73 3.37
N GLU A 92 -3.94 8.66 3.44
CA GLU A 92 -2.73 8.49 2.64
C GLU A 92 -2.90 7.33 1.66
N ILE A 93 -2.34 7.47 0.46
CA ILE A 93 -2.29 6.39 -0.53
C ILE A 93 -0.95 5.69 -0.37
N VAL A 94 -0.99 4.43 0.06
CA VAL A 94 0.20 3.59 0.18
C VAL A 94 0.32 2.74 -1.09
N TYR A 95 1.48 2.79 -1.74
CA TYR A 95 1.80 1.95 -2.89
C TYR A 95 3.14 1.26 -2.70
N ILE A 96 3.33 0.13 -3.37
CA ILE A 96 4.58 -0.62 -3.33
C ILE A 96 5.65 0.20 -4.06
N ARG A 97 6.78 0.45 -3.39
CA ARG A 97 7.92 1.14 -4.00
C ARG A 97 8.40 0.34 -5.22
N PRO A 98 8.47 0.94 -6.42
CA PRO A 98 8.95 0.23 -7.60
C PRO A 98 10.42 -0.14 -7.41
N VAL A 99 10.77 -1.37 -7.78
CA VAL A 99 12.15 -1.84 -7.84
C VAL A 99 12.66 -1.50 -9.24
N LEU A 100 13.77 -0.76 -9.32
CA LEU A 100 14.40 -0.45 -10.59
C LEU A 100 15.24 -1.65 -11.03
N GLU A 101 14.79 -2.35 -12.06
CA GLU A 101 15.58 -3.42 -12.68
C GLU A 101 16.57 -2.84 -13.69
N ALA A 102 17.80 -3.34 -13.67
CA ALA A 102 18.82 -2.93 -14.63
C ALA A 102 18.51 -3.54 -16.01
N ASP A 103 17.92 -2.74 -16.88
CA ASP A 103 17.61 -3.17 -18.25
C ASP A 103 18.75 -2.81 -19.21
N LEU A 104 19.60 -3.81 -19.52
CA LEU A 104 20.68 -3.68 -20.50
C LEU A 104 20.15 -3.44 -21.94
N THR A 105 18.89 -3.78 -22.22
CA THR A 105 18.28 -3.52 -23.53
C THR A 105 17.94 -2.05 -23.73
N GLY A 106 18.00 -1.23 -22.66
CA GLY A 106 17.84 0.22 -22.73
C GLY A 106 18.80 0.91 -23.71
N PHE A 107 19.98 0.34 -23.97
CA PHE A 107 20.94 0.87 -24.94
C PHE A 107 20.53 0.65 -26.40
N ILE A 108 19.84 -0.45 -26.70
CA ILE A 108 19.46 -0.84 -28.08
C ILE A 108 18.09 -0.25 -28.46
N ARG A 109 17.20 -0.07 -27.47
CA ARG A 109 15.85 0.50 -27.64
C ARG A 109 15.72 1.85 -28.35
N PRO A 110 16.64 2.84 -28.24
CA PRO A 110 16.43 4.14 -28.87
C PRO A 110 16.47 4.09 -30.40
N TYR A 111 17.08 3.07 -31.00
CA TYR A 111 17.23 2.95 -32.44
C TYR A 111 16.47 1.75 -32.99
N THR A 112 15.87 1.91 -34.17
CA THR A 112 15.22 0.78 -34.85
C THR A 112 16.27 -0.22 -35.33
N PRO A 113 15.93 -1.52 -35.47
CA PRO A 113 16.85 -2.52 -36.02
C PRO A 113 17.41 -2.13 -37.40
N LEU A 114 16.63 -1.39 -38.18
CA LEU A 114 17.03 -0.87 -39.49
C LEU A 114 18.21 0.10 -39.37
N VAL A 115 18.23 1.00 -38.38
CA VAL A 115 19.35 1.93 -38.15
C VAL A 115 20.63 1.15 -37.84
N TRP A 116 20.54 0.10 -37.02
CA TRP A 116 21.69 -0.76 -36.74
C TRP A 116 22.21 -1.48 -38.00
N CYS A 117 21.30 -1.98 -38.86
CA CYS A 117 21.69 -2.53 -40.16
C CYS A 117 22.38 -1.50 -41.05
N LEU A 118 21.87 -0.26 -41.10
CA LEU A 118 22.50 0.82 -41.87
C LEU A 118 23.89 1.17 -41.33
N VAL A 119 24.06 1.26 -40.01
CA VAL A 119 25.37 1.49 -39.39
C VAL A 119 26.35 0.39 -39.82
N LEU A 120 25.95 -0.88 -39.76
CA LEU A 120 26.80 -2.00 -40.23
C LEU A 120 27.14 -1.90 -41.72
N VAL A 121 26.17 -1.56 -42.57
CA VAL A 121 26.39 -1.38 -44.01
C VAL A 121 27.36 -0.24 -44.28
N THR A 122 27.19 0.91 -43.64
CA THR A 122 28.11 2.05 -43.82
C THR A 122 29.53 1.71 -43.37
N LEU A 123 29.67 0.94 -42.29
CA LEU A 123 30.97 0.49 -41.78
C LEU A 123 31.65 -0.48 -42.76
N LEU A 124 30.88 -1.39 -43.37
CA LEU A 124 31.38 -2.27 -44.44
C LEU A 124 31.79 -1.48 -45.69
N VAL A 125 31.00 -0.48 -46.10
CA VAL A 125 31.34 0.37 -47.26
C VAL A 125 32.65 1.10 -47.02
N VAL A 126 32.82 1.72 -45.85
CA VAL A 126 34.08 2.40 -45.48
C VAL A 126 35.24 1.40 -45.51
N TRP A 127 35.05 0.22 -44.91
CA TRP A 127 36.07 -0.83 -44.92
C TRP A 127 36.48 -1.26 -46.34
N VAL A 128 35.51 -1.47 -47.24
CA VAL A 128 35.79 -1.82 -48.65
C VAL A 128 36.52 -0.68 -49.36
N THR A 129 36.11 0.58 -49.17
CA THR A 129 36.80 1.72 -49.82
C THR A 129 38.24 1.88 -49.34
N LEU A 130 38.49 1.67 -48.04
CA LEU A 130 39.85 1.64 -47.49
C LEU A 130 40.67 0.48 -48.06
N TRP A 131 40.08 -0.70 -48.19
CA TRP A 131 40.76 -1.85 -48.77
C TRP A 131 41.14 -1.62 -50.24
N VAL A 132 40.21 -1.08 -51.05
CA VAL A 132 40.43 -0.76 -52.46
C VAL A 132 41.53 0.30 -52.61
N THR A 133 41.47 1.37 -51.82
CA THR A 133 42.50 2.42 -51.86
C THR A 133 43.88 1.89 -51.44
N GLN A 134 43.95 1.05 -50.41
CA GLN A 134 45.21 0.40 -50.02
C GLN A 134 45.76 -0.51 -51.11
N HIS A 135 44.89 -1.28 -51.78
CA HIS A 135 45.31 -2.17 -52.86
C HIS A 135 45.85 -1.39 -54.06
N HIS A 136 45.16 -0.32 -54.47
CA HIS A 136 45.64 0.57 -55.53
C HIS A 136 46.99 1.24 -55.19
N GLN A 137 47.20 1.65 -53.93
CA GLN A 137 48.49 2.19 -53.48
C GLN A 137 49.61 1.13 -53.53
N ALA A 138 49.31 -0.13 -53.19
CA ALA A 138 50.26 -1.22 -53.26
C ALA A 138 50.67 -1.54 -54.72
N ASP A 139 49.74 -1.46 -55.67
CA ASP A 139 50.05 -1.65 -57.09
C ASP A 139 50.87 -0.48 -57.65
N LEU A 140 50.56 0.76 -57.27
CA LEU A 140 51.31 1.94 -57.71
C LEU A 140 52.73 1.99 -57.17
N THR A 141 52.97 1.49 -55.95
CA THR A 141 54.33 1.41 -55.37
C THR A 141 55.18 0.31 -56.00
N LYS A 142 54.57 -0.76 -56.53
CA LYS A 142 55.26 -1.84 -57.25
C LYS A 142 55.78 -1.43 -58.64
N HIS A 143 55.23 -0.38 -59.24
CA HIS A 143 55.59 0.13 -60.56
C HIS A 143 56.48 1.39 -60.55
N ARG A 144 56.92 1.85 -59.37
CA ARG A 144 57.97 2.87 -59.26
C ARG A 144 59.35 2.18 -59.28
N PRO A 145 60.28 2.55 -60.18
CA PRO A 145 61.65 2.04 -60.17
C PRO A 145 62.45 2.51 -58.96
#